data_AF-A0AA37SE64-F1
#
_entry.id   AF-A0AA37SE64-F1
#
_cell.length_a   1.000
_cell.length_b   1.000
_cell.length_c   1.000
_cell.angle_alpha   90.00
_cell.angle_beta   90.00
_cell.angle_gamma   90.00
#
_symmetry.space_group_name_H-M   'P 1'
#
loop_
_entity.id
_entity.type
_entity.pdbx_description
1 polymer ?
#
loop_
_entity_poly.entity_id
_entity_poly.type
_entity_poly.pdbx_seq_one_letter_code
_entity_poly.pdbx_strand_id
1 'polypeptide(L)'
;MSNQGSPIKKFLLGIDENDLPDEVDEVKPQSNLTQQKSLGYQSSYSSARTIADVLSVIGWLTVVIGVFSALALASQGSSFDVFAMLPGLGLVISGLFMVVAAQVTRAIVDNADHTREILSLLREKA
;
A
#
# COMPACT_ATOMS: atom_id res chain seq x y z
N MET A 1 37.59 11.66 -19.43
CA MET A 1 36.56 10.63 -19.70
C MET A 1 35.21 11.33 -19.67
N SER A 2 34.62 11.57 -20.85
CA SER A 2 33.36 12.30 -20.98
C SER A 2 32.20 11.39 -20.59
N ASN A 3 31.45 11.81 -19.58
CA ASN A 3 30.22 11.15 -19.15
C ASN A 3 29.10 11.53 -20.13
N GLN A 4 28.91 10.74 -21.19
CA GLN A 4 27.76 10.88 -22.08
C GLN A 4 26.50 10.46 -21.33
N GLY A 5 25.78 11.44 -20.79
CA GLY A 5 24.43 11.24 -20.27
C GLY A 5 23.54 10.60 -21.33
N SER A 6 22.92 9.48 -20.96
CA SER A 6 22.09 8.65 -21.85
C SER A 6 21.07 9.48 -22.63
N PRO A 7 21.00 9.35 -23.97
CA PRO A 7 20.10 10.13 -24.84
C PRO A 7 18.62 9.89 -24.53
N ILE A 8 18.30 8.83 -23.79
CA ILE A 8 16.94 8.45 -23.42
C ILE A 8 16.33 9.46 -22.42
N LYS A 9 17.14 10.04 -21.51
CA LYS A 9 16.64 11.05 -20.55
C LYS A 9 16.23 12.35 -21.24
N LYS A 10 16.91 12.70 -22.33
CA LYS A 10 16.68 13.94 -23.11
C LYS A 10 15.36 13.92 -23.87
N PHE A 11 15.00 12.76 -24.41
CA PHE A 11 13.76 12.59 -25.17
C PHE A 11 12.51 12.53 -24.27
N LEU A 12 12.61 11.93 -23.08
CA LEU A 12 11.45 11.70 -22.20
C LEU A 12 10.92 12.95 -21.49
N LEU A 13 11.76 13.99 -21.30
CA LEU A 13 11.39 15.17 -20.52
C LEU A 13 10.93 16.35 -21.38
N GLY A 14 11.13 16.33 -22.71
CA GLY A 14 10.70 17.43 -23.59
C GLY A 14 11.33 18.80 -23.24
N ILE A 15 12.45 18.81 -22.53
CA ILE A 15 13.15 20.01 -22.07
C ILE A 15 14.13 20.43 -23.17
N ASP A 16 14.00 21.68 -23.64
CA ASP A 16 14.94 22.32 -24.57
C ASP A 16 16.34 22.33 -23.93
N GLU A 17 17.40 22.15 -24.73
CA GLU A 17 18.79 22.09 -24.23
C GLU A 17 19.19 23.35 -23.43
N ASN A 18 18.48 24.45 -23.62
CA ASN A 18 18.69 25.72 -22.91
C ASN A 18 17.92 25.86 -21.59
N ASP A 19 17.03 24.92 -21.25
CA ASP A 19 16.23 24.90 -20.02
C ASP A 19 16.76 23.92 -18.96
N LEU A 20 17.87 23.23 -19.26
CA LEU A 20 18.56 22.39 -18.28
C LEU A 20 19.35 23.29 -17.32
N PRO A 21 19.08 23.27 -16.00
CA PRO A 21 19.93 23.97 -15.06
C PRO A 21 21.36 23.43 -15.17
N ASP A 22 22.33 24.33 -15.39
CA ASP A 22 23.75 24.03 -15.62
C ASP A 22 24.40 23.23 -14.46
N GLU A 23 23.73 23.20 -13.31
CA GLU A 23 24.14 22.49 -12.12
C GLU A 23 22.91 21.82 -11.52
N VAL A 24 22.86 20.49 -11.59
CA VAL A 24 21.96 19.71 -10.73
C VAL A 24 22.59 19.81 -9.35
N ASP A 25 22.14 20.80 -8.55
CA ASP A 25 22.60 20.96 -7.18
C ASP A 25 22.54 19.59 -6.49
N GLU A 26 23.70 19.09 -6.08
CA GLU A 26 23.81 17.87 -5.32
C GLU A 26 22.96 18.07 -4.06
N VAL A 27 21.78 17.45 -4.03
CA VAL A 27 20.89 17.46 -2.87
C VAL A 27 21.61 16.70 -1.77
N LYS A 28 22.41 17.43 -0.98
CA LYS A 28 23.10 16.90 0.19
C LYS A 28 22.03 16.23 1.07
N PRO A 29 22.23 14.97 1.48
CA PRO A 29 21.29 14.32 2.38
C PRO A 29 21.16 15.20 3.61
N GLN A 30 19.96 15.75 3.82
CA GLN A 30 19.66 16.62 4.94
C GLN A 30 19.71 15.77 6.22
N SER A 31 20.92 15.60 6.77
CA SER A 31 21.20 14.88 8.01
C SER A 31 20.73 15.61 9.28
N ASN A 32 19.97 16.70 9.12
CA ASN A 32 19.43 17.52 10.22
C ASN A 32 17.95 17.24 10.53
N LEU A 33 17.37 16.14 10.01
CA LEU A 33 16.00 15.72 10.35
C LEU A 33 15.81 15.34 11.83
N THR A 34 16.88 15.30 12.63
CA THR A 34 16.84 15.00 14.08
C THR A 34 16.21 16.11 14.92
N GLN A 35 15.86 17.26 14.33
CA GLN A 35 15.00 18.27 14.96
C GLN A 35 13.71 18.49 14.17
N GLN A 36 13.04 17.40 13.78
CA GLN A 36 11.60 17.45 13.59
C GLN A 36 10.97 17.68 14.98
N LYS A 37 10.88 18.95 15.37
CA LYS A 37 10.00 19.43 16.44
C LYS A 37 8.69 18.67 16.28
N SER A 38 8.29 17.96 17.31
CA SER A 38 7.03 17.22 17.37
C SER A 38 5.85 18.17 17.23
N LEU A 39 5.58 18.65 16.02
CA LEU A 39 4.28 19.14 15.62
C LEU A 39 3.42 17.89 15.60
N GLY A 40 2.70 17.65 16.70
CA GLY A 40 2.04 16.40 17.00
C GLY A 40 1.37 15.78 15.77
N TYR A 41 1.98 14.72 15.25
CA TYR A 41 1.37 13.82 14.28
C TYR A 41 0.19 13.15 14.98
N GLN A 42 -0.98 13.76 14.89
CA GLN A 42 -2.22 13.09 15.23
C GLN A 42 -2.79 12.56 13.91
N SER A 43 -2.62 11.25 13.67
CA SER A 43 -3.35 10.57 12.61
C SER A 43 -4.84 10.76 12.87
N SER A 44 -5.47 11.68 12.13
CA SER A 44 -6.90 11.95 12.23
C SER A 44 -7.72 10.77 11.69
N TYR A 45 -7.09 9.87 10.94
CA TYR A 45 -7.70 8.68 10.35
C TYR A 45 -7.38 7.39 11.13
N SER A 46 -6.93 7.50 12.39
CA SER A 46 -6.64 6.35 13.25
C SER A 46 -7.80 5.34 13.30
N SER A 47 -9.05 5.81 13.40
CA SER A 47 -10.23 4.94 13.39
C SER A 47 -10.37 4.14 12.08
N ALA A 48 -10.09 4.76 10.93
CA ALA A 48 -10.19 4.08 9.63
C ALA A 48 -9.10 3.01 9.47
N ARG A 49 -7.90 3.26 9.99
CA ARG A 49 -6.81 2.29 10.06
C ARG A 49 -7.18 1.09 10.94
N THR A 50 -7.74 1.34 12.13
CA THR A 50 -8.22 0.28 13.03
C THR A 50 -9.33 -0.56 12.39
N ILE A 51 -10.28 0.08 11.69
CA ILE A 51 -11.33 -0.64 10.97
C ILE A 51 -10.72 -1.53 9.89
N ALA A 52 -9.76 -1.03 9.11
CA ALA A 52 -9.05 -1.83 8.12
C ALA A 52 -8.37 -3.05 8.75
N ASP A 53 -7.67 -2.87 9.87
CA ASP A 53 -6.99 -3.97 10.55
C ASP A 53 -8.00 -5.01 11.10
N VAL A 54 -9.14 -4.58 11.65
CA VAL A 54 -10.22 -5.48 12.10
C VAL A 54 -10.81 -6.27 10.93
N LEU A 55 -11.09 -5.62 9.81
CA LEU A 55 -11.61 -6.29 8.62
C LEU A 55 -10.61 -7.29 8.05
N SER A 56 -9.31 -7.00 8.11
CA SER A 56 -8.24 -7.93 7.73
C SER A 56 -8.26 -9.20 8.61
N VAL A 57 -8.39 -9.03 9.94
CA VAL A 57 -8.49 -10.16 10.87
C VAL A 57 -9.72 -11.02 10.58
N ILE A 58 -10.89 -10.39 10.37
CA ILE A 58 -12.14 -11.10 10.04
C ILE A 58 -11.99 -11.84 8.70
N GLY A 59 -11.36 -11.22 7.70
CA GLY A 59 -11.10 -11.83 6.41
C GLY A 59 -10.23 -13.09 6.54
N TRP A 60 -9.15 -13.03 7.32
CA TRP A 60 -8.31 -14.21 7.60
C TRP A 60 -9.05 -15.30 8.37
N LEU A 61 -9.88 -14.95 9.37
CA LEU A 61 -10.73 -15.92 10.06
C LEU A 61 -11.68 -16.63 9.08
N THR A 62 -12.27 -15.87 8.17
CA THR A 62 -13.16 -16.41 7.12
C THR A 62 -12.42 -17.37 6.18
N VAL A 63 -11.19 -17.02 5.78
CA VAL A 63 -10.33 -17.90 4.98
C VAL A 63 -10.05 -19.20 5.72
N VAL A 64 -9.68 -19.13 7.00
CA VAL A 64 -9.39 -20.31 7.83
C VAL A 64 -10.61 -21.23 7.93
N ILE A 65 -11.79 -20.67 8.20
CA ILE A 65 -13.05 -21.43 8.23
C ILE A 65 -13.35 -22.07 6.88
N GLY A 66 -13.15 -21.35 5.77
CA GLY A 66 -13.34 -21.86 4.41
C GLY A 66 -12.42 -23.03 4.08
N VAL A 67 -11.13 -22.94 4.45
CA VAL A 67 -10.16 -24.03 4.27
C VAL A 67 -10.57 -25.27 5.08
N PHE A 68 -10.88 -25.11 6.36
CA PHE A 68 -11.33 -26.22 7.19
C PHE A 68 -12.62 -26.86 6.68
N SER A 69 -13.56 -26.04 6.21
CA SER A 69 -14.82 -26.55 5.63
C SER A 69 -14.56 -27.34 4.35
N ALA A 70 -13.69 -26.84 3.45
CA ALA A 70 -13.31 -27.56 2.24
C ALA A 70 -12.65 -28.91 2.54
N LEU A 71 -11.74 -28.95 3.53
CA LEU A 71 -11.07 -30.19 3.95
C LEU A 71 -12.03 -31.17 4.62
N ALA A 72 -12.91 -30.69 5.50
CA ALA A 72 -13.92 -31.52 6.17
C ALA A 72 -14.89 -32.16 5.17
N LEU A 73 -15.33 -31.41 4.16
CA LEU A 73 -16.18 -31.93 3.08
C LEU A 73 -15.43 -32.94 2.20
N ALA A 74 -14.17 -32.65 1.85
CA ALA A 74 -13.34 -33.59 1.08
C ALA A 74 -13.11 -34.92 1.82
N SER A 75 -12.99 -34.89 3.16
CA SER A 75 -12.72 -36.09 3.97
C SER A 75 -13.92 -37.03 4.15
N GLN A 76 -15.15 -36.56 3.90
CA GLN A 76 -16.36 -37.37 4.04
C GLN A 76 -16.73 -38.16 2.78
N GLY A 77 -16.18 -37.79 1.62
CA GLY A 77 -16.39 -38.50 0.37
C GLY A 77 -15.51 -39.75 0.26
N SER A 78 -16.04 -40.84 -0.32
CA SER A 78 -15.25 -42.03 -0.68
C SER A 78 -14.27 -41.76 -1.84
N SER A 79 -14.43 -40.63 -2.53
CA SER A 79 -13.61 -40.14 -3.63
C SER A 79 -13.38 -38.64 -3.46
N PHE A 80 -12.22 -38.12 -3.90
CA PHE A 80 -11.97 -36.68 -3.98
C PHE A 80 -12.90 -36.04 -5.02
N ASP A 81 -14.10 -35.64 -4.57
CA ASP A 81 -15.04 -34.90 -5.39
C ASP A 81 -14.77 -33.39 -5.25
N VAL A 82 -14.26 -32.80 -6.33
CA VAL A 82 -13.98 -31.36 -6.42
C VAL A 82 -15.24 -30.53 -6.19
N PHE A 83 -16.42 -31.04 -6.57
CA PHE A 83 -17.69 -30.33 -6.36
C PHE A 83 -18.07 -30.24 -4.89
N ALA A 84 -17.68 -31.21 -4.05
CA ALA A 84 -17.92 -31.17 -2.61
C ALA A 84 -17.08 -30.09 -1.90
N MET A 85 -15.94 -29.71 -2.46
CA MET A 85 -15.07 -28.65 -1.91
C MET A 85 -15.50 -27.24 -2.31
N LEU A 86 -16.37 -27.11 -3.32
CA LEU A 86 -16.75 -25.85 -3.93
C LEU A 86 -17.30 -24.80 -2.92
N PRO A 87 -18.16 -25.17 -1.95
CA PRO A 87 -18.64 -24.22 -0.95
C PRO A 87 -17.51 -23.66 -0.07
N GLY A 88 -16.56 -24.52 0.33
CA GLY A 88 -15.41 -24.11 1.13
C GLY A 88 -14.45 -23.21 0.35
N LEU A 89 -14.21 -23.52 -0.93
CA LEU A 89 -13.44 -22.65 -1.84
C LEU A 89 -14.10 -21.28 -2.03
N GLY A 90 -15.43 -21.24 -2.15
CA GLY A 90 -16.19 -19.98 -2.22
C GLY A 90 -15.96 -19.09 -0.99
N LEU A 91 -15.96 -19.68 0.20
CA LEU A 91 -15.65 -18.97 1.45
C LEU A 91 -14.21 -18.46 1.49
N VAL A 92 -13.24 -19.26 1.04
CA VAL A 92 -11.83 -18.83 0.96
C VAL A 92 -11.68 -17.63 0.03
N ILE A 93 -12.27 -17.69 -1.17
CA ILE A 93 -12.21 -16.58 -2.14
C ILE A 93 -12.86 -15.32 -1.55
N SER A 94 -14.05 -15.46 -0.95
CA SER A 94 -14.74 -14.32 -0.32
C SER A 94 -13.91 -13.69 0.81
N GLY A 95 -13.29 -14.51 1.67
CA GLY A 95 -12.40 -14.04 2.73
C GLY A 95 -11.17 -13.32 2.18
N LEU A 96 -10.56 -13.81 1.10
CA LEU A 96 -9.42 -13.15 0.45
C LEU A 96 -9.83 -11.78 -0.13
N PHE A 97 -10.99 -11.67 -0.76
CA PHE A 97 -11.51 -10.38 -1.24
C PHE A 97 -11.69 -9.38 -0.11
N MET A 98 -12.19 -9.84 1.05
CA MET A 98 -12.31 -9.02 2.27
C MET A 98 -10.93 -8.50 2.74
N VAL A 99 -9.92 -9.38 2.77
CA VAL A 99 -8.55 -9.01 3.16
C VAL A 99 -7.93 -7.99 2.19
N VAL A 100 -8.18 -8.14 0.88
CA VAL A 100 -7.72 -7.16 -0.12
C VAL A 100 -8.40 -5.81 0.08
N ALA A 101 -9.73 -5.78 0.29
CA ALA A 101 -10.47 -4.55 0.55
C ALA A 101 -9.97 -3.81 1.80
N ALA A 102 -9.64 -4.55 2.86
CA ALA A 102 -9.02 -4.02 4.07
C ALA A 102 -7.66 -3.37 3.79
N GLN A 103 -6.79 -4.04 3.03
CA GLN A 103 -5.48 -3.51 2.65
C GLN A 103 -5.59 -2.27 1.77
N VAL A 104 -6.50 -2.27 0.79
CA VAL A 104 -6.76 -1.10 -0.06
C VAL A 104 -7.22 0.08 0.79
N THR A 105 -8.14 -0.14 1.73
CA THR A 105 -8.62 0.89 2.66
C THR A 105 -7.46 1.49 3.47
N ARG A 106 -6.58 0.63 4.01
CA ARG A 106 -5.39 1.07 4.74
C ARG A 106 -4.46 1.92 3.89
N ALA A 107 -4.19 1.49 2.65
CA ALA A 107 -3.36 2.25 1.71
C ALA A 107 -3.97 3.61 1.33
N ILE A 108 -5.29 3.70 1.18
CA ILE A 108 -5.99 4.97 0.94
C ILE A 108 -5.83 5.91 2.13
N VAL A 109 -6.02 5.40 3.36
CA VAL A 109 -5.83 6.17 4.60
C VAL A 109 -4.39 6.66 4.72
N ASP A 110 -3.41 5.81 4.44
CA ASP A 110 -1.99 6.16 4.45
C ASP A 110 -1.67 7.28 3.44
N ASN A 111 -2.21 7.19 2.23
CA ASN A 111 -2.04 8.22 1.20
C ASN A 111 -2.68 9.56 1.60
N ALA A 112 -3.84 9.52 2.27
CA ALA A 112 -4.51 10.71 2.78
C ALA A 112 -3.70 11.37 3.92
N ASP A 113 -3.16 10.58 4.85
CA ASP A 113 -2.30 11.06 5.94
C ASP A 113 -1.03 11.75 5.36
N HIS A 114 -0.34 11.13 4.40
CA HIS A 114 0.84 11.72 3.75
C HIS A 114 0.52 13.01 2.99
N THR A 115 -0.60 13.05 2.27
CA THR A 115 -1.01 14.26 1.53
C THR A 115 -1.27 15.42 2.50
N ARG A 116 -1.89 15.13 3.65
CA ARG A 116 -2.13 16.13 4.70
C ARG A 116 -0.84 16.63 5.33
N GLU A 117 0.12 15.73 5.55
CA GLU A 117 1.45 16.09 6.05
C GLU A 117 2.17 17.03 5.09
N ILE A 118 2.20 16.70 3.79
CA ILE A 118 2.79 17.57 2.75
C ILE A 118 2.15 18.97 2.78
N LEU A 119 0.83 19.06 2.83
CA LEU A 119 0.14 20.35 2.90
C LEU A 119 0.50 21.14 4.16
N SER A 120 0.67 20.46 5.30
CA SER A 120 1.08 21.10 6.54
C SER A 120 2.50 21.68 6.46
N LEU A 121 3.44 20.94 5.85
CA LEU A 121 4.82 21.39 5.63
C LEU A 121 4.89 22.57 4.64
N LEU A 122 4.05 22.56 3.61
CA LEU A 122 3.95 23.67 2.66
C LEU A 122 3.39 24.93 3.32
N ARG A 123 2.37 24.79 4.18
CA ARG A 123 1.79 25.92 4.92
C ARG A 123 2.77 26.52 5.94
N GLU A 124 3.63 25.71 6.56
CA GLU A 124 4.65 26.21 7.50
C GLU A 124 5.74 27.02 6.78
N LYS A 125 6.00 26.73 5.51
CA LYS A 125 7.03 27.41 4.70
C LYS A 125 6.53 28.67 3.99
N ALA A 126 5.22 28.92 3.95
CA ALA A 126 4.57 30.07 3.30
C ALA A 126 4.36 31.22 4.30
#